data_AF-A0A1T4PHS2-F1
#
_entry.id   AF-A0A1T4PHS2-F1
#
_cell.length_a   1.000
_cell.length_b   1.000
_cell.length_c   1.000
_cell.angle_alpha   90.00
_cell.angle_beta   90.00
_cell.angle_gamma   90.00
#
_symmetry.space_group_name_H-M   'P 1'
#
loop_
_entity.id
_entity.type
_entity.pdbx_description
1 polymer ?
#
loop_
_entity_poly.entity_id
_entity_poly.type
_entity_poly.pdbx_seq_one_letter_code
_entity_poly.pdbx_strand_id
1 'polypeptide(L)'
;MPNENLVKWEKIIVLGVEGGCLTLYGHKNGNAIWQFKILSDETTLMEAGDSRDDYMSESRIVEGCDNAISMLNDKYPYWKRFYLLEIHPDFVATFHEAGLRRTR
;
A
#
# COMPACT_ATOMS: atom_id res chain seq x y z
N MET A 1 -7.56 6.41 -31.86
CA MET A 1 -7.73 5.84 -30.51
C MET A 1 -6.90 6.72 -29.58
N PRO A 2 -7.49 7.55 -28.69
CA PRO A 2 -6.67 8.31 -27.76
C PRO A 2 -5.99 7.33 -26.80
N ASN A 3 -4.68 7.46 -26.68
CA ASN A 3 -3.79 6.68 -25.84
C ASN A 3 -4.35 6.58 -24.41
N GLU A 4 -4.56 5.36 -23.91
CA GLU A 4 -4.79 5.12 -22.50
C GLU A 4 -3.56 5.65 -21.75
N ASN A 5 -3.70 6.81 -21.09
CA ASN A 5 -2.77 7.23 -20.05
C ASN A 5 -2.84 6.14 -18.97
N LEU A 6 -1.95 5.14 -19.07
CA LEU A 6 -1.77 4.13 -18.04
C LEU A 6 -1.57 4.87 -16.73
N VAL A 7 -2.56 4.75 -15.83
CA VAL A 7 -2.50 5.36 -14.52
C VAL A 7 -1.27 4.78 -13.83
N LYS A 8 -0.23 5.61 -13.68
CA LYS A 8 1.04 5.19 -13.08
C LYS A 8 0.89 5.20 -11.57
N TRP A 9 0.75 4.02 -10.99
CA TRP A 9 0.79 3.81 -9.55
C TRP A 9 2.23 3.76 -9.05
N GLU A 10 2.46 4.42 -7.92
CA GLU A 10 3.75 4.55 -7.25
C GLU A 10 3.66 3.89 -5.88
N LYS A 11 4.74 3.24 -5.44
CA LYS A 11 4.80 2.66 -4.09
C LYS A 11 4.98 3.80 -3.09
N ILE A 12 4.03 3.95 -2.17
CA ILE A 12 4.05 4.99 -1.14
C ILE A 12 4.67 4.46 0.13
N ILE A 13 4.22 3.30 0.59
CA ILE A 13 4.88 2.53 1.65
C ILE A 13 4.86 1.05 1.27
N VAL A 14 5.95 0.35 1.57
CA VAL A 14 6.04 -1.11 1.50
C VAL A 14 6.43 -1.62 2.88
N LEU A 15 5.60 -2.50 3.42
CA LEU A 15 5.79 -3.10 4.74
C LEU A 15 5.98 -4.61 4.57
N GLY A 16 7.03 -5.13 5.18
CA GLY A 16 7.25 -6.56 5.31
C GLY A 16 6.30 -7.13 6.37
N VAL A 17 5.50 -8.11 5.96
CA VAL A 17 4.65 -8.89 6.84
C VAL A 17 5.12 -10.35 6.81
N GLU A 18 4.70 -11.15 7.79
CA GLU A 18 4.95 -12.58 7.72
C GLU A 18 4.28 -13.14 6.46
N GLY A 19 5.02 -13.91 5.65
CA GLY A 19 4.45 -14.49 4.44
C GLY A 19 4.43 -13.56 3.21
N GLY A 20 4.86 -12.29 3.32
CA GLY A 20 4.99 -11.43 2.14
C GLY A 20 5.03 -9.93 2.44
N CYS A 21 4.20 -9.14 1.75
CA CYS A 21 4.23 -7.68 1.87
C CYS A 21 2.87 -7.01 1.82
N LEU A 22 2.79 -5.86 2.50
CA LEU A 22 1.69 -4.92 2.43
C LEU A 22 2.18 -3.64 1.76
N THR A 23 1.64 -3.31 0.59
CA THR A 23 2.02 -2.12 -0.18
C THR A 23 0.87 -1.15 -0.25
N LEU A 24 1.08 0.10 0.17
CA LEU A 24 0.21 1.21 -0.19
C LEU A 24 0.72 1.82 -1.49
N TYR A 25 -0.11 1.78 -2.52
CA TYR A 25 0.13 2.47 -3.77
C TYR A 25 -0.58 3.82 -3.79
N GLY A 26 0.00 4.77 -4.54
CA GLY A 26 -0.57 6.08 -4.78
C GLY A 26 -0.42 6.49 -6.24
N HIS A 27 -1.35 7.25 -6.78
CA HIS A 27 -1.15 7.99 -8.02
C HIS A 27 -1.87 9.33 -7.95
N LYS A 28 -1.51 10.27 -8.83
CA LYS A 28 -2.29 11.49 -9.04
C LYS A 28 -3.35 11.25 -10.11
N ASN A 29 -4.58 11.68 -9.85
CA ASN A 29 -5.63 11.73 -10.86
C ASN A 29 -5.47 12.96 -11.77
N GLY A 30 -6.38 13.16 -12.73
CA GLY A 30 -6.34 14.29 -13.67
C GLY A 30 -6.39 15.68 -13.03
N ASN A 31 -6.79 15.78 -11.75
CA ASN A 31 -6.85 17.01 -10.96
C ASN A 31 -5.65 17.17 -10.01
N ALA A 32 -4.58 16.38 -10.21
CA ALA A 32 -3.42 16.33 -9.32
C ALA A 32 -3.71 15.91 -7.86
N ILE A 33 -4.89 15.30 -7.61
CA ILE A 33 -5.27 14.77 -6.31
C ILE A 33 -4.70 13.36 -6.18
N TRP A 34 -4.07 13.07 -5.04
CA TRP A 34 -3.58 11.73 -4.73
C TRP A 34 -4.73 10.76 -4.42
N GLN A 35 -4.71 9.63 -5.11
CA GLN A 35 -5.56 8.47 -4.91
C GLN A 35 -4.69 7.30 -4.45
N PHE A 36 -5.18 6.53 -3.48
CA PHE A 36 -4.43 5.47 -2.83
C PHE A 36 -5.19 4.15 -2.81
N LYS A 37 -4.46 3.04 -2.84
CA LYS A 37 -4.98 1.69 -2.61
C LYS A 37 -3.95 0.83 -1.90
N ILE A 38 -4.43 -0.19 -1.20
CA ILE A 38 -3.59 -1.20 -0.56
C ILE A 38 -3.59 -2.46 -1.41
N LEU A 39 -2.41 -3.05 -1.59
CA LEU A 39 -2.20 -4.40 -2.09
C LEU A 39 -1.50 -5.22 -1.01
N SER A 40 -2.08 -6.35 -0.60
CA SER A 40 -1.36 -7.40 0.14
C SER A 40 -0.96 -8.50 -0.83
N ASP A 41 0.27 -8.99 -0.68
CA ASP A 41 0.80 -10.16 -1.38
C ASP A 41 1.37 -11.10 -0.32
N GLU A 42 0.69 -12.23 -0.10
CA GLU A 42 1.08 -13.28 0.86
C GLU A 42 1.50 -14.57 0.15
N THR A 43 1.92 -14.46 -1.12
CA THR A 43 2.16 -15.62 -1.98
C THR A 43 3.31 -16.53 -1.52
N THR A 44 4.11 -16.13 -0.52
CA THR A 44 5.11 -17.04 0.05
C THR A 44 4.49 -18.12 0.95
N LEU A 45 3.22 -17.96 1.35
CA LEU A 45 2.43 -18.97 2.06
C LEU A 45 1.73 -19.97 1.12
N MET A 46 1.81 -19.76 -0.19
CA MET A 46 1.12 -20.56 -1.20
C MET A 46 1.64 -22.00 -1.24
N GLU A 47 0.73 -22.98 -1.19
CA GLU A 47 1.05 -24.40 -1.31
C GLU A 47 0.83 -24.94 -2.73
N ALA A 48 1.29 -26.17 -2.98
CA ALA A 48 1.12 -26.80 -4.29
C ALA A 48 -0.36 -27.11 -4.57
N GLY A 49 -0.94 -26.41 -5.55
CA GLY A 49 -2.34 -26.56 -5.95
C GLY A 49 -3.17 -25.30 -5.72
N ASP A 50 -2.63 -24.31 -5.01
CA ASP A 50 -3.31 -23.04 -4.78
C ASP A 50 -3.23 -22.08 -5.98
N SER A 51 -4.18 -21.13 -6.04
CA SER A 51 -4.11 -20.01 -6.96
C SER A 51 -3.41 -18.81 -6.31
N ARG A 52 -2.62 -18.07 -7.09
CA ARG A 52 -1.99 -16.82 -6.64
C ARG A 52 -3.02 -15.80 -6.15
N ASP A 53 -4.18 -15.75 -6.80
CA ASP A 53 -5.23 -14.76 -6.52
C ASP A 53 -5.81 -14.93 -5.11
N ASP A 54 -5.73 -16.13 -4.53
CA ASP A 54 -6.20 -16.40 -3.16
C ASP A 54 -5.33 -15.72 -2.09
N TYR A 55 -4.07 -15.39 -2.45
CA TYR A 55 -3.07 -14.76 -1.59
C TYR A 55 -2.85 -13.28 -1.89
N MET A 56 -3.63 -12.71 -2.81
CA MET A 56 -3.56 -11.30 -3.17
C MET A 56 -4.86 -10.58 -2.86
N SER A 57 -4.79 -9.48 -2.13
CA SER A 57 -5.97 -8.66 -1.83
C SER A 57 -5.72 -7.19 -2.17
N GLU A 58 -6.65 -6.60 -2.92
CA GLU A 58 -6.67 -5.17 -3.19
C GLU A 58 -7.79 -4.49 -2.39
N SER A 59 -7.52 -3.29 -1.86
CA SER A 59 -8.57 -2.45 -1.27
C SER A 59 -9.30 -1.61 -2.32
N ARG A 60 -10.42 -1.00 -1.93
CA ARG A 60 -10.96 0.14 -2.67
C ARG A 60 -9.92 1.27 -2.79
N ILE A 61 -10.11 2.12 -3.78
CA ILE A 61 -9.34 3.36 -3.95
C ILE A 61 -9.93 4.45 -3.05
N VAL A 62 -9.07 5.24 -2.40
CA VAL A 62 -9.47 6.40 -1.58
C VAL A 62 -8.68 7.65 -1.97
N GLU A 63 -9.30 8.82 -1.85
CA GLU A 63 -8.66 10.10 -2.13
C GLU A 63 -8.07 10.72 -0.86
N GLY A 64 -6.83 11.20 -0.94
CA GLY A 64 -6.15 11.89 0.16
C GLY A 64 -5.48 10.98 1.19
N CYS A 65 -4.39 11.50 1.79
CA CYS A 65 -3.53 10.76 2.71
C CYS A 65 -4.26 10.31 3.98
N ASP A 66 -5.11 11.17 4.56
CA ASP A 66 -5.83 10.85 5.81
C ASP A 66 -6.78 9.67 5.64
N ASN A 67 -7.44 9.59 4.48
CA ASN A 67 -8.29 8.46 4.14
C ASN A 67 -7.47 7.19 3.89
N ALA A 68 -6.29 7.31 3.29
CA ALA A 68 -5.36 6.19 3.11
C ALA A 68 -4.85 5.64 4.46
N ILE A 69 -4.51 6.52 5.41
CA ILE A 69 -4.09 6.14 6.77
C ILE A 69 -5.26 5.52 7.53
N SER A 70 -6.46 6.08 7.42
CA SER A 70 -7.67 5.51 8.03
C SER A 70 -7.95 4.11 7.49
N MET A 71 -7.84 3.93 6.18
CA MET A 71 -7.98 2.62 5.53
C MET A 71 -6.91 1.61 6.01
N LEU A 72 -5.66 2.04 6.22
CA LEU A 72 -4.63 1.19 6.82
C LEU A 72 -4.95 0.82 8.27
N ASN A 73 -5.43 1.78 9.08
CA ASN A 73 -5.82 1.52 10.46
C ASN A 73 -7.00 0.55 10.56
N ASP A 74 -7.97 0.66 9.66
CA ASP A 74 -9.17 -0.18 9.65
C ASP A 74 -8.85 -1.60 9.20
N LYS A 75 -8.13 -1.76 8.08
CA LYS A 75 -7.85 -3.07 7.49
C LYS A 75 -6.68 -3.80 8.18
N TYR A 76 -5.70 -3.05 8.70
CA TYR A 76 -4.49 -3.60 9.31
C TYR A 76 -4.09 -2.85 10.59
N PRO A 77 -4.83 -2.96 11.71
CA PRO A 77 -4.63 -2.13 12.92
C PRO A 77 -3.19 -2.09 13.49
N TYR A 78 -2.39 -3.12 13.20
CA TYR A 78 -1.01 -3.25 13.67
C TYR A 78 0.06 -2.90 12.62
N TRP A 79 -0.32 -2.33 11.47
CA TRP A 79 0.59 -2.06 10.35
C TRP A 79 1.85 -1.27 10.72
N LYS A 80 1.74 -0.39 11.73
CA LYS A 80 2.85 0.43 12.24
C LYS A 80 3.96 -0.38 12.93
N ARG A 81 3.70 -1.65 13.23
CA ARG A 81 4.66 -2.59 13.82
C ARG A 81 5.39 -3.43 12.79
N PHE A 82 4.93 -3.41 11.53
CA PHE A 82 5.56 -4.15 10.45
C PHE A 82 6.91 -3.55 10.06
N TYR A 83 7.71 -4.35 9.38
CA TYR A 83 9.05 -3.92 8.97
C TYR A 83 8.94 -2.95 7.80
N LEU A 84 9.48 -1.74 7.93
CA LEU A 84 9.47 -0.78 6.83
C LEU A 84 10.51 -1.17 5.77
N LEU A 85 10.05 -1.58 4.59
CA LEU A 85 10.90 -1.95 3.46
C LEU A 85 11.22 -0.74 2.57
N GLU A 86 10.19 0.05 2.25
CA GLU A 86 10.31 1.21 1.35
C GLU A 86 9.31 2.30 1.77
N ILE A 87 9.70 3.56 1.61
CA ILE A 87 8.80 4.71 1.75
C ILE A 87 9.12 5.75 0.69
N HIS A 88 8.08 6.27 0.05
CA HIS A 88 8.20 7.34 -0.92
C HIS A 88 8.70 8.63 -0.24
N PRO A 89 9.72 9.32 -0.80
CA PRO A 89 10.32 10.49 -0.16
C PRO A 89 9.32 11.58 0.26
N ASP A 90 8.35 11.89 -0.61
CA ASP A 90 7.34 12.92 -0.36
C ASP A 90 6.39 12.61 0.81
N PHE A 91 6.35 11.36 1.27
CA PHE A 91 5.40 10.89 2.29
C PHE A 91 6.08 10.53 3.62
N VAL A 92 7.40 10.65 3.72
CA VAL A 92 8.17 10.31 4.92
C VAL A 92 7.63 11.02 6.17
N ALA A 93 7.45 12.34 6.10
CA ALA A 93 6.93 13.13 7.21
C ALA A 93 5.51 12.67 7.61
N THR A 94 4.62 12.54 6.64
CA THR A 94 3.22 12.13 6.83
C THR A 94 3.09 10.80 7.57
N PHE A 95 3.83 9.77 7.15
CA PHE A 95 3.73 8.46 7.81
C PHE A 95 4.45 8.43 9.17
N HIS A 96 5.51 9.21 9.37
CA HIS A 96 6.12 9.38 10.69
C HIS A 96 5.17 10.04 11.69
N GLU A 97 4.46 11.10 11.28
CA GLU A 97 3.42 11.75 12.09
C GLU A 97 2.25 10.79 12.38
N ALA A 98 1.90 9.93 11.42
CA ALA A 98 0.92 8.86 11.62
C ALA A 98 1.41 7.73 12.57
N GLY A 99 2.67 7.75 12.98
CA GLY A 99 3.25 6.83 13.97
C GLY A 99 4.06 5.67 13.37
N LEU A 100 4.34 5.67 12.06
CA LEU A 100 5.28 4.73 11.47
C LEU A 100 6.69 5.03 11.98
N ARG A 101 7.34 4.04 12.59
CA ARG A 101 8.72 4.15 13.08
C ARG A 101 9.63 3.34 12.17
N ARG A 102 10.88 3.77 12.03
CA ARG A 102 11.92 2.92 11.43
C ARG A 102 12.08 1.68 12.32
N THR A 103 11.59 0.55 11.84
CA THR A 103 11.88 -0.77 12.40
C THR A 103 13.30 -1.14 11.97
N ARG A 104 14.12 -1.60 12.93
CA ARG A 104 15.56 -1.83 12.80
C ARG A 104 15.88 -3.09 12.02
#